data_AF-A0A813AEX3-F1
#
_entry.id   AF-A0A813AEX3-F1
#
_cell.length_a   1.000
_cell.length_b   1.000
_cell.length_c   1.000
_cell.angle_alpha   90.00
_cell.angle_beta   90.00
_cell.angle_gamma   90.00
#
_symmetry.space_group_name_H-M   'P 1'
#
loop_
_entity.id
_entity.type
_entity.pdbx_description
1 polymer ?
#
loop_
_entity_poly.entity_id
_entity_poly.type
_entity_poly.pdbx_seq_one_letter_code
_entity_poly.pdbx_strand_id
1 'polypeptide(L)'
;MHDTVMPDGGQVPEEVRPAPGKRQYIDLTKYEGEEDGEAQEAPDAKEYPPGRYKCLTQWVNIHEQPDVSSPVHGRCLQKEELSFLAVKVFGTELRGLAERGGWISLASGAGKRLFEKISELDPEPLQGRYRIRVTSAPVFEAPSASAREVGHLKAGEEVSLDEVRVEGDGADVSVMGRLARTAGGLSGWVTVYASGPVGLVCEQIVEGYNEKPRKPLKGQTGHQMMLVSDMVLLWDPGFREHLEAYAEDEDLLKREFGEAFKKLTELGCPWSKDAPGPATGCAAVTAGRCPFVQ
;
A
#
# COMPACT_ATOMS: atom_id res chain seq x y z
N MET A 1 -13.40 17.15 -22.14
CA MET A 1 -12.50 17.68 -23.17
C MET A 1 -11.64 18.72 -22.48
N HIS A 2 -10.47 18.33 -22.00
CA HIS A 2 -9.58 19.20 -21.22
C HIS A 2 -8.47 19.67 -22.15
N ASP A 3 -8.56 20.91 -22.63
CA ASP A 3 -7.51 21.52 -23.44
C ASP A 3 -6.75 22.52 -22.57
N THR A 4 -5.44 22.31 -22.45
CA THR A 4 -4.54 23.23 -21.77
C THR A 4 -4.49 24.54 -22.55
N VAL A 5 -4.89 25.63 -21.91
CA VAL A 5 -4.86 26.98 -22.47
C VAL A 5 -3.47 27.58 -22.19
N MET A 6 -2.85 28.16 -23.21
CA MET A 6 -1.57 28.86 -23.08
C MET A 6 -1.75 30.15 -22.27
N PRO A 7 -0.69 30.73 -21.66
CA PRO A 7 -0.79 31.94 -20.83
C PRO A 7 -1.34 33.18 -21.57
N ASP A 8 -1.32 33.17 -22.90
CA ASP A 8 -1.85 34.20 -23.79
C ASP A 8 -3.32 33.96 -24.19
N GLY A 9 -3.97 32.93 -23.63
CA GLY A 9 -5.33 32.52 -23.97
C GLY A 9 -5.44 31.71 -25.26
N GLY A 10 -4.33 31.45 -25.94
CA GLY A 10 -4.28 30.63 -27.14
C GLY A 10 -4.42 29.14 -26.84
N GLN A 11 -4.89 28.36 -27.81
CA GLN A 11 -4.81 26.91 -27.77
C GLN A 11 -3.45 26.45 -28.29
N VAL A 12 -2.88 25.41 -27.68
CA VAL A 12 -1.67 24.76 -28.20
C VAL A 12 -1.95 24.25 -29.62
N PRO A 13 -1.16 24.67 -30.64
CA PRO A 13 -1.37 24.24 -32.03
C PRO A 13 -1.38 22.71 -32.16
N GLU A 14 -2.28 22.16 -32.98
CA GLU A 14 -2.49 20.71 -33.09
C GLU A 14 -1.25 19.97 -33.61
N GLU A 15 -0.39 20.65 -34.37
CA GLU A 15 0.86 20.14 -34.95
C GLU A 15 1.94 19.81 -33.90
N VAL A 16 1.94 20.52 -32.76
CA VAL A 16 2.87 20.30 -31.64
C VAL A 16 2.25 19.43 -30.54
N ARG A 17 1.00 18.99 -30.73
CA ARG A 17 0.23 18.25 -29.73
C ARG A 17 0.55 16.75 -29.82
N PRO A 18 0.76 16.04 -28.70
CA PRO A 18 0.96 14.58 -28.74
C PRO A 18 -0.23 13.85 -29.39
N ALA A 19 0.07 12.73 -30.05
CA ALA A 19 -0.91 11.93 -30.78
C ALA A 19 -2.16 11.60 -29.92
N PRO A 20 -3.37 11.59 -30.51
CA PRO A 20 -4.59 11.24 -29.80
C PRO A 20 -4.45 9.88 -29.08
N GLY A 21 -4.68 9.85 -27.76
CA GLY A 21 -4.52 8.66 -26.91
C GLY A 21 -3.16 8.54 -26.19
N LYS A 22 -2.18 9.38 -26.52
CA LYS A 22 -0.85 9.46 -25.86
C LYS A 22 -0.66 10.77 -25.07
N ARG A 23 -1.74 11.55 -24.92
CA ARG A 23 -1.73 12.83 -24.21
C ARG A 23 -1.72 12.54 -22.71
N GLN A 24 -0.55 12.69 -22.08
CA GLN A 24 -0.48 12.78 -20.62
C GLN A 24 -0.89 14.19 -20.23
N TYR A 25 -2.13 14.31 -19.77
CA TYR A 25 -2.57 15.52 -19.08
C TYR A 25 -1.99 15.47 -17.67
N ILE A 26 -1.19 16.47 -17.31
CA ILE A 26 -0.97 16.78 -15.91
C ILE A 26 -2.34 17.23 -15.42
N ASP A 27 -2.98 16.39 -14.62
CA ASP A 27 -4.17 16.77 -13.91
C ASP A 27 -3.76 17.80 -12.86
N LEU A 28 -3.81 19.08 -13.25
CA LEU A 28 -3.52 20.19 -12.35
C LEU A 28 -4.52 20.24 -11.20
N THR A 29 -5.68 19.57 -11.26
CA THR A 29 -6.59 19.47 -10.09
C THR A 29 -6.00 18.66 -8.94
N LYS A 30 -4.87 17.96 -9.15
CA LYS A 30 -4.08 17.34 -8.07
C LYS A 30 -3.05 18.28 -7.43
N TYR A 31 -2.81 19.46 -8.01
CA TYR A 31 -1.73 20.40 -7.63
C TYR A 31 -2.17 21.85 -7.44
N GLU A 32 -3.22 22.29 -8.13
CA GLU A 32 -4.21 23.18 -7.53
C GLU A 32 -4.59 22.45 -6.26
N GLY A 33 -4.24 23.03 -5.10
CA GLY A 33 -4.61 22.44 -3.83
C GLY A 33 -6.05 21.98 -3.97
N GLU A 34 -6.35 20.77 -3.48
CA GLU A 34 -7.70 20.54 -2.98
C GLU A 34 -8.05 21.87 -2.32
N GLU A 35 -8.94 22.68 -2.92
CA GLU A 35 -9.62 23.71 -2.15
C GLU A 35 -9.96 22.95 -0.89
N ASP A 36 -9.46 23.40 0.26
CA ASP A 36 -9.70 22.80 1.57
C ASP A 36 -11.22 22.73 1.72
N GLY A 37 -11.81 21.74 1.07
CA GLY A 37 -13.20 21.50 0.94
C GLY A 37 -13.48 21.00 2.32
N GLU A 38 -14.13 21.86 3.10
CA GLU A 38 -14.39 21.71 4.52
C GLU A 38 -14.32 20.24 4.90
N ALA A 39 -13.28 19.84 5.64
CA ALA A 39 -12.95 18.45 5.92
C ALA A 39 -14.24 17.66 6.18
N GLN A 40 -14.71 16.93 5.16
CA GLN A 40 -16.02 16.31 5.25
C GLN A 40 -15.93 15.25 6.33
N GLU A 41 -16.81 15.36 7.32
CA GLU A 41 -16.86 14.41 8.43
C GLU A 41 -16.96 12.99 7.87
N ALA A 42 -16.25 12.07 8.51
CA ALA A 42 -16.35 10.66 8.13
C ALA A 42 -17.81 10.21 8.22
N PRO A 43 -18.27 9.33 7.32
CA PRO A 43 -19.60 8.75 7.42
C PRO A 43 -19.77 8.04 8.78
N ASP A 44 -20.98 8.11 9.35
CA ASP A 44 -21.28 7.50 10.65
C ASP A 44 -21.03 5.98 10.58
N ALA A 45 -20.24 5.45 11.53
CA ALA A 45 -19.99 4.02 11.64
C ALA A 45 -21.28 3.20 11.81
N LYS A 46 -22.37 3.80 12.31
CA LYS A 46 -23.68 3.14 12.39
C LYS A 46 -24.28 2.79 11.03
N GLU A 47 -23.93 3.52 9.98
CA GLU A 47 -24.37 3.20 8.61
C GLU A 47 -23.63 1.99 8.03
N TYR A 48 -22.50 1.61 8.64
CA TYR A 48 -21.61 0.54 8.18
C TYR A 48 -21.31 -0.43 9.33
N PRO A 49 -22.30 -1.19 9.80
CA PRO A 49 -22.08 -2.15 10.87
C PRO A 49 -21.13 -3.28 10.42
N PRO A 50 -20.45 -3.96 11.36
CA PRO A 50 -19.74 -5.22 11.10
C PRO A 50 -20.59 -6.20 10.28
N GLY A 51 -19.95 -6.97 9.41
CA GLY A 51 -20.67 -7.87 8.50
C GLY A 51 -19.84 -8.30 7.31
N ARG A 52 -20.49 -8.89 6.31
CA ARG A 52 -19.86 -9.29 5.04
C ARG A 52 -19.98 -8.18 4.02
N TYR A 53 -18.88 -7.89 3.36
CA TYR A 53 -18.77 -6.80 2.40
C TYR A 53 -18.02 -7.23 1.15
N LYS A 54 -18.38 -6.63 0.02
CA LYS A 54 -17.77 -6.86 -1.28
C LYS A 54 -16.97 -5.64 -1.72
N CYS A 55 -15.74 -5.86 -2.19
CA CYS A 55 -14.90 -4.81 -2.73
C CYS A 55 -15.42 -4.33 -4.10
N LEU A 56 -15.67 -3.03 -4.23
CA LEU A 56 -16.19 -2.41 -5.47
C LEU A 56 -15.07 -1.90 -6.38
N THR A 57 -13.95 -1.49 -5.81
CA THR A 57 -12.82 -0.92 -6.54
C THR A 57 -11.86 -2.00 -7.04
N GLN A 58 -10.97 -1.64 -7.97
CA GLN A 58 -9.99 -2.57 -8.54
C GLN A 58 -9.17 -3.28 -7.45
N TRP A 59 -8.74 -2.53 -6.45
CA TRP A 59 -8.12 -3.05 -5.24
C TRP A 59 -8.23 -2.03 -4.09
N VAL A 60 -8.06 -2.50 -2.86
CA VAL A 60 -7.90 -1.67 -1.64
C VAL A 60 -6.78 -2.26 -0.79
N ASN A 61 -5.93 -1.40 -0.21
CA ASN A 61 -4.86 -1.83 0.68
C ASN A 61 -5.41 -2.34 2.01
N ILE A 62 -4.73 -3.35 2.56
CA ILE A 62 -4.96 -3.88 3.89
C ILE A 62 -3.75 -3.51 4.75
N HIS A 63 -3.97 -2.60 5.69
CA HIS A 63 -2.95 -2.03 6.58
C HIS A 63 -2.81 -2.84 7.87
N GLU A 64 -1.62 -2.85 8.47
CA GLU A 64 -1.39 -3.51 9.75
C GLU A 64 -2.16 -2.84 10.89
N GLN A 65 -2.11 -1.52 10.93
CA GLN A 65 -2.78 -0.68 11.91
C GLN A 65 -3.85 0.15 11.21
N PRO A 66 -4.76 0.80 11.95
CA PRO A 66 -5.73 1.68 11.33
C PRO A 66 -5.05 2.75 10.48
N ASP A 67 -3.90 3.26 10.90
CA ASP A 67 -3.20 4.37 10.26
C ASP A 67 -2.69 4.07 8.83
N VAL A 68 -2.82 5.05 7.92
CA VAL A 68 -2.43 4.91 6.50
C VAL A 68 -0.92 4.83 6.27
N SER A 69 -0.12 5.37 7.20
CA SER A 69 1.34 5.22 7.17
C SER A 69 1.78 3.84 7.64
N SER A 70 0.87 3.05 8.22
CA SER A 70 1.20 1.72 8.69
C SER A 70 1.43 0.76 7.51
N PRO A 71 2.29 -0.26 7.70
CA PRO A 71 2.70 -1.12 6.61
C PRO A 71 1.53 -1.87 5.96
N VAL A 72 1.54 -1.97 4.64
CA VAL A 72 0.52 -2.73 3.89
C VAL A 72 0.87 -4.21 3.93
N HIS A 73 -0.06 -5.04 4.42
CA HIS A 73 0.08 -6.49 4.52
C HIS A 73 -0.52 -7.25 3.34
N GLY A 74 -1.40 -6.62 2.58
CA GLY A 74 -2.05 -7.24 1.43
C GLY A 74 -2.96 -6.28 0.70
N ARG A 75 -3.66 -6.78 -0.31
CA ARG A 75 -4.67 -6.05 -1.06
C ARG A 75 -5.91 -6.91 -1.20
N CYS A 76 -7.07 -6.30 -1.05
CA CYS A 76 -8.36 -6.90 -1.39
C CYS A 76 -8.66 -6.53 -2.84
N LEU A 77 -8.95 -7.50 -3.70
CA LEU A 77 -9.22 -7.26 -5.12
C LEU A 77 -10.71 -7.01 -5.38
N GLN A 78 -11.02 -6.45 -6.54
CA GLN A 78 -12.41 -6.23 -6.95
C GLN A 78 -13.24 -7.51 -6.88
N LYS A 79 -14.46 -7.39 -6.35
CA LYS A 79 -15.43 -8.48 -6.12
C LYS A 79 -15.02 -9.50 -5.05
N GLU A 80 -13.85 -9.37 -4.44
CA GLU A 80 -13.50 -10.18 -3.26
C GLU A 80 -14.40 -9.80 -2.09
N GLU A 81 -14.81 -10.81 -1.33
CA GLU A 81 -15.68 -10.68 -0.17
C GLU A 81 -14.86 -10.86 1.11
N LEU A 82 -15.07 -9.95 2.06
CA LEU A 82 -14.43 -9.96 3.37
C LEU A 82 -15.47 -9.86 4.47
N SER A 83 -15.15 -10.43 5.62
CA SER A 83 -15.94 -10.33 6.85
C SER A 83 -15.28 -9.31 7.78
N PHE A 84 -15.90 -8.13 7.90
CA PHE A 84 -15.42 -7.11 8.82
C PHE A 84 -15.93 -7.38 10.23
N LEU A 85 -15.01 -7.68 11.16
CA LEU A 85 -15.29 -7.95 12.56
C LEU A 85 -15.56 -6.66 13.36
N ALA A 86 -15.02 -5.53 12.88
CA ALA A 86 -15.20 -4.22 13.48
C ALA A 86 -15.25 -3.16 12.39
N VAL A 87 -16.01 -2.09 12.62
CA VAL A 87 -15.98 -0.88 11.79
C VAL A 87 -15.86 0.32 12.71
N LYS A 88 -14.87 1.18 12.45
CA LYS A 88 -14.57 2.36 13.28
C LYS A 88 -14.18 3.56 12.43
N VAL A 89 -14.53 4.75 12.90
CA VAL A 89 -14.12 6.03 12.30
C VAL A 89 -12.73 6.41 12.80
N PHE A 90 -11.86 6.81 11.88
CA PHE A 90 -10.52 7.35 12.15
C PHE A 90 -10.31 8.64 11.33
N GLY A 91 -10.47 9.79 11.98
CA GLY A 91 -10.40 11.09 11.29
C GLY A 91 -11.54 11.23 10.29
N THR A 92 -11.21 11.41 9.01
CA THR A 92 -12.15 11.56 7.88
C THR A 92 -12.46 10.24 7.16
N GLU A 93 -11.92 9.12 7.64
CA GLU A 93 -12.11 7.80 7.02
C GLU A 93 -12.80 6.81 7.94
N LEU A 94 -13.62 5.97 7.33
CA LEU A 94 -14.24 4.82 7.96
C LEU A 94 -13.44 3.56 7.62
N ARG A 95 -12.98 2.82 8.63
CA ARG A 95 -12.14 1.64 8.45
C ARG A 95 -12.75 0.40 9.08
N GLY A 96 -12.64 -0.72 8.37
CA GLY A 96 -13.04 -2.04 8.80
C GLY A 96 -11.84 -2.91 9.16
N LEU A 97 -11.97 -3.70 10.23
CA LEU A 97 -11.02 -4.75 10.61
C LEU A 97 -11.45 -6.08 9.99
N ALA A 98 -10.66 -6.64 9.08
CA ALA A 98 -10.99 -7.89 8.38
C ALA A 98 -10.75 -9.14 9.26
N GLU A 99 -11.46 -10.24 8.96
CA GLU A 99 -11.37 -11.53 9.65
C GLU A 99 -9.99 -12.19 9.58
N ARG A 100 -9.29 -11.96 8.46
CA ARG A 100 -7.91 -12.37 8.21
C ARG A 100 -6.88 -11.36 8.72
N GLY A 101 -7.32 -10.40 9.53
CA GLY A 101 -6.52 -9.36 10.17
C GLY A 101 -6.08 -8.23 9.23
N GLY A 102 -5.97 -7.04 9.80
CA GLY A 102 -5.60 -5.80 9.11
C GLY A 102 -6.80 -4.88 8.88
N TRP A 103 -6.51 -3.60 8.72
CA TRP A 103 -7.47 -2.51 8.58
C TRP A 103 -7.61 -2.08 7.12
N ILE A 104 -8.85 -1.84 6.70
CA ILE A 104 -9.20 -1.53 5.32
C ILE A 104 -10.13 -0.32 5.31
N SER A 105 -9.86 0.66 4.46
CA SER A 105 -10.77 1.79 4.27
C SER A 105 -12.05 1.32 3.56
N LEU A 106 -13.21 1.61 4.14
CA LEU A 106 -14.53 1.25 3.61
C LEU A 106 -15.17 2.43 2.87
N ALA A 107 -15.07 3.61 3.46
CA ALA A 107 -15.58 4.85 2.91
C ALA A 107 -14.75 6.05 3.42
N SER A 108 -14.70 7.13 2.65
CA SER A 108 -14.12 8.41 3.08
C SER A 108 -15.18 9.51 3.13
N GLY A 109 -14.91 10.57 3.89
CA GLY A 109 -15.75 11.78 3.96
C GLY A 109 -16.06 12.37 2.59
N ALA A 110 -15.15 12.25 1.61
CA ALA A 110 -15.34 12.66 0.22
C ALA A 110 -16.37 11.81 -0.59
N GLY A 111 -17.22 11.02 0.08
CA GLY A 111 -18.30 10.24 -0.52
C GLY A 111 -17.86 8.99 -1.28
N LYS A 112 -16.57 8.65 -1.29
CA LYS A 112 -16.05 7.48 -2.02
C LYS A 112 -16.33 6.20 -1.24
N ARG A 113 -17.26 5.38 -1.73
CA ARG A 113 -17.56 4.05 -1.19
C ARG A 113 -16.67 3.00 -1.85
N LEU A 114 -15.87 2.29 -1.07
CA LEU A 114 -14.95 1.25 -1.53
C LEU A 114 -15.55 -0.16 -1.42
N PHE A 115 -16.50 -0.34 -0.49
CA PHE A 115 -17.16 -1.61 -0.22
C PHE A 115 -18.68 -1.47 -0.18
N GLU A 116 -19.38 -2.55 -0.51
CA GLU A 116 -20.83 -2.70 -0.37
C GLU A 116 -21.15 -3.82 0.62
N LYS A 117 -22.07 -3.58 1.55
CA LYS A 117 -22.52 -4.59 2.51
C LYS A 117 -23.37 -5.65 1.79
N ILE A 118 -23.03 -6.92 1.98
CA ILE A 118 -23.74 -8.08 1.43
C ILE A 118 -24.72 -8.64 2.46
N SER A 119 -24.23 -8.84 3.69
CA SER A 119 -25.01 -9.46 4.78
C SER A 119 -24.46 -9.07 6.15
N GLU A 120 -25.18 -9.44 7.21
CA GLU A 120 -24.64 -9.46 8.57
C GLU A 120 -23.45 -10.43 8.69
N LEU A 121 -22.78 -10.39 9.85
CA LEU A 121 -21.64 -11.24 10.12
C LEU A 121 -22.09 -12.70 10.19
N ASP A 122 -21.62 -13.48 9.24
CA ASP A 122 -21.93 -14.89 9.10
C ASP A 122 -20.87 -15.73 9.84
N PRO A 123 -21.25 -16.60 10.78
CA PRO A 123 -20.30 -17.44 11.50
C PRO A 123 -19.71 -18.56 10.62
N GLU A 124 -20.33 -18.95 9.51
CA GLU A 124 -19.87 -20.07 8.68
C GLU A 124 -18.51 -19.79 8.01
N PRO A 125 -18.28 -18.64 7.33
CA PRO A 125 -16.97 -18.30 6.76
C PRO A 125 -15.86 -18.07 7.80
N LEU A 126 -16.23 -17.90 9.08
CA LEU A 126 -15.29 -17.70 10.19
C LEU A 126 -14.80 -19.02 10.79
N GLN A 127 -15.26 -20.17 10.30
CA GLN A 127 -14.68 -21.46 10.69
C GLN A 127 -13.36 -21.72 9.96
N GLY A 128 -12.51 -22.60 10.50
CA GLY A 128 -11.26 -23.00 9.85
C GLY A 128 -10.01 -22.64 10.66
N ARG A 129 -8.89 -22.41 9.96
CA ARG A 129 -7.56 -22.24 10.59
C ARG A 129 -7.34 -20.82 11.08
N TYR A 130 -6.73 -20.66 12.25
CA TYR A 130 -6.43 -19.38 12.89
C TYR A 130 -5.02 -19.34 13.47
N ARG A 131 -4.44 -18.15 13.56
CA ARG A 131 -3.17 -17.87 14.23
C ARG A 131 -3.37 -16.91 15.39
N ILE A 132 -2.80 -17.23 16.54
CA ILE A 132 -2.84 -16.38 17.73
C ILE A 132 -1.91 -15.17 17.54
N ARG A 133 -2.44 -13.95 17.71
CA ARG A 133 -1.70 -12.69 17.52
C ARG A 133 -1.24 -12.04 18.83
N VAL A 134 -1.89 -12.37 19.94
CA VAL A 134 -1.59 -11.83 21.26
C VAL A 134 -0.61 -12.74 22.02
N THR A 135 0.12 -12.18 22.98
CA THR A 135 1.11 -12.91 23.79
C THR A 135 0.52 -14.14 24.50
N SER A 136 -0.69 -13.99 25.04
CA SER A 136 -1.42 -15.06 25.73
C SER A 136 -2.92 -14.89 25.45
N ALA A 137 -3.53 -15.89 24.82
CA ALA A 137 -4.95 -15.93 24.54
C ALA A 137 -5.63 -16.93 25.50
N PRO A 138 -6.53 -16.50 26.40
CA PRO A 138 -7.23 -17.41 27.29
C PRO A 138 -8.20 -18.32 26.52
N VAL A 139 -8.32 -19.55 27.01
CA VAL A 139 -9.28 -20.55 26.54
C VAL A 139 -10.31 -20.78 27.64
N PHE A 140 -11.58 -20.73 27.28
CA PHE A 140 -12.72 -20.78 28.19
C PHE A 140 -13.52 -22.08 28.01
N GLU A 141 -14.16 -22.55 29.07
CA GLU A 141 -15.02 -23.76 29.02
C GLU A 141 -16.30 -23.55 28.19
N ALA A 142 -16.79 -22.31 28.13
CA ALA A 142 -18.02 -21.91 27.45
C ALA A 142 -17.77 -20.67 26.57
N PRO A 143 -18.64 -20.33 25.61
CA PRO A 143 -18.49 -19.19 24.70
C PRO A 143 -18.79 -17.86 25.42
N SER A 144 -18.02 -17.55 26.47
CA SER A 144 -18.14 -16.31 27.20
C SER A 144 -16.79 -15.97 27.83
N ALA A 145 -16.38 -14.71 27.73
CA ALA A 145 -15.17 -14.21 28.40
C ALA A 145 -15.29 -14.23 29.94
N SER A 146 -16.49 -14.40 30.49
CA SER A 146 -16.72 -14.57 31.93
C SER A 146 -16.77 -16.04 32.37
N ALA A 147 -16.70 -16.98 31.44
CA ALA A 147 -16.67 -18.40 31.76
C ALA A 147 -15.33 -18.79 32.42
N ARG A 148 -15.30 -19.99 33.00
CA ARG A 148 -14.09 -20.52 33.61
C ARG A 148 -12.98 -20.67 32.56
N GLU A 149 -11.83 -20.10 32.86
CA GLU A 149 -10.62 -20.28 32.07
C GLU A 149 -10.05 -21.70 32.30
N VAL A 150 -9.72 -22.39 31.21
CA VAL A 150 -9.19 -23.76 31.21
C VAL A 150 -7.74 -23.85 30.71
N GLY A 151 -7.20 -22.76 30.17
CA GLY A 151 -5.80 -22.66 29.74
C GLY A 151 -5.53 -21.43 28.88
N HIS A 152 -4.34 -21.41 28.27
CA HIS A 152 -3.93 -20.33 27.36
C HIS A 152 -3.21 -20.88 26.13
N LEU A 153 -3.35 -20.15 25.02
CA LEU A 153 -2.58 -20.33 23.79
C LEU A 153 -1.58 -19.20 23.64
N LYS A 154 -0.38 -19.49 23.12
CA LYS A 154 0.69 -18.49 22.95
C LYS A 154 0.65 -17.85 21.56
N ALA A 155 1.26 -16.68 21.46
CA ALA A 155 1.48 -16.00 20.17
C ALA A 155 2.11 -16.94 19.13
N GLY A 156 1.56 -16.93 17.92
CA GLY A 156 2.04 -17.73 16.79
C GLY A 156 1.55 -19.18 16.77
N GLU A 157 0.89 -19.67 17.82
CA GLU A 157 0.22 -20.98 17.76
C GLU A 157 -0.90 -20.95 16.71
N GLU A 158 -1.04 -22.06 15.99
CA GLU A 158 -2.07 -22.24 14.98
C GLU A 158 -3.12 -23.22 15.48
N VAL A 159 -4.38 -22.83 15.38
CA VAL A 159 -5.52 -23.61 15.84
C VAL A 159 -6.56 -23.74 14.73
N SER A 160 -7.53 -24.63 14.91
CA SER A 160 -8.70 -24.71 14.02
C SER A 160 -9.97 -24.54 14.83
N LEU A 161 -10.94 -23.81 14.28
CA LEU A 161 -12.21 -23.50 14.91
C LEU A 161 -13.34 -24.21 14.15
N ASP A 162 -14.10 -25.06 14.85
CA ASP A 162 -15.21 -25.85 14.28
C ASP A 162 -16.57 -25.17 14.46
N GLU A 163 -16.71 -24.34 15.50
CA GLU A 163 -17.92 -23.59 15.77
C GLU A 163 -17.52 -22.15 16.06
N VAL A 164 -18.20 -21.18 15.46
CA VAL A 164 -18.00 -19.76 15.75
C VAL A 164 -19.31 -19.17 16.23
N ARG A 165 -19.23 -18.37 17.30
CA ARG A 165 -20.34 -17.59 17.83
C ARG A 165 -20.02 -16.13 17.76
N VAL A 166 -20.99 -15.39 17.24
CA VAL A 166 -21.00 -13.94 17.21
C VAL A 166 -22.04 -13.50 18.23
N GLU A 167 -21.62 -12.70 19.20
CA GLU A 167 -22.48 -12.08 20.20
C GLU A 167 -22.39 -10.55 20.08
N GLY A 168 -23.49 -9.88 20.42
CA GLY A 168 -23.61 -8.43 20.31
C GLY A 168 -24.40 -7.97 19.09
N ASP A 169 -24.64 -6.66 19.01
CA ASP A 169 -25.38 -6.00 17.94
C ASP A 169 -24.70 -4.67 17.57
N GLY A 170 -24.84 -4.27 16.32
CA GLY A 170 -24.26 -3.04 15.79
C GLY A 170 -22.74 -3.00 15.92
N ALA A 171 -22.21 -1.97 16.58
CA ALA A 171 -20.76 -1.75 16.69
C ALA A 171 -20.07 -2.59 17.79
N ASP A 172 -20.83 -3.16 18.72
CA ASP A 172 -20.30 -3.91 19.86
C ASP A 172 -20.42 -5.41 19.63
N VAL A 173 -19.52 -5.93 18.79
CA VAL A 173 -19.47 -7.34 18.41
C VAL A 173 -18.35 -8.06 19.17
N SER A 174 -18.64 -9.29 19.60
CA SER A 174 -17.69 -10.26 20.11
C SER A 174 -17.79 -11.54 19.30
N VAL A 175 -16.64 -12.09 18.91
CA VAL A 175 -16.54 -13.32 18.13
C VAL A 175 -15.67 -14.29 18.91
N MET A 176 -16.24 -15.44 19.25
CA MET A 176 -15.53 -16.55 19.89
C MET A 176 -15.63 -17.80 19.02
N GLY A 177 -14.55 -18.58 18.97
CA GLY A 177 -14.54 -19.85 18.26
C GLY A 177 -14.17 -21.02 19.15
N ARG A 178 -14.79 -22.15 18.91
CA ARG A 178 -14.55 -23.41 19.61
C ARG A 178 -13.42 -24.17 18.93
N LEU A 179 -12.43 -24.57 19.69
CA LEU A 179 -11.30 -25.35 19.19
C LEU A 179 -11.75 -26.72 18.67
N ALA A 180 -11.38 -27.04 17.43
CA ALA A 180 -11.76 -28.25 16.70
C ALA A 180 -11.19 -29.55 17.28
N ARG A 181 -10.05 -29.44 17.95
CA ARG A 181 -9.33 -30.52 18.64
C ARG A 181 -8.56 -29.91 19.82
N THR A 182 -7.92 -30.74 20.62
CA THR A 182 -6.95 -30.32 21.63
C THR A 182 -5.73 -29.64 20.99
N ALA A 183 -5.89 -28.41 20.51
CA ALA A 183 -4.81 -27.55 20.09
C ALA A 183 -3.96 -27.28 21.34
N GLY A 184 -2.71 -27.76 21.34
CA GLY A 184 -1.86 -27.72 22.52
C GLY A 184 -2.39 -28.56 23.71
N GLY A 185 -3.32 -29.50 23.51
CA GLY A 185 -3.92 -30.27 24.62
C GLY A 185 -5.19 -29.65 25.23
N LEU A 186 -5.67 -28.52 24.72
CA LEU A 186 -6.80 -27.77 25.29
C LEU A 186 -8.09 -27.88 24.47
N SER A 187 -9.22 -28.13 25.13
CA SER A 187 -10.56 -28.06 24.54
C SER A 187 -11.33 -26.91 25.15
N GLY A 188 -11.88 -26.02 24.33
CA GLY A 188 -12.67 -24.89 24.82
C GLY A 188 -12.90 -23.85 23.74
N TRP A 189 -13.23 -22.64 24.18
CA TRP A 189 -13.55 -21.48 23.38
C TRP A 189 -12.45 -20.44 23.50
N VAL A 190 -12.02 -19.88 22.38
CA VAL A 190 -11.05 -18.79 22.33
C VAL A 190 -11.70 -17.57 21.70
N THR A 191 -11.38 -16.39 22.22
CA THR A 191 -11.80 -15.13 21.59
C THR A 191 -11.07 -14.97 20.27
N VAL A 192 -11.81 -14.71 19.19
CA VAL A 192 -11.25 -14.31 17.89
C VAL A 192 -11.13 -12.79 17.85
N TYR A 193 -12.21 -12.11 18.23
CA TYR A 193 -12.30 -10.65 18.31
C TYR A 193 -13.26 -10.24 19.42
N ALA A 194 -13.00 -9.13 20.09
CA ALA A 194 -14.00 -8.46 20.94
C ALA A 194 -13.87 -6.94 20.84
N SER A 195 -15.02 -6.25 20.76
CA SER A 195 -15.10 -4.80 20.89
C SER A 195 -14.44 -4.32 22.19
N GLY A 196 -13.99 -3.07 22.21
CA GLY A 196 -13.26 -2.48 23.35
C GLY A 196 -11.74 -2.72 23.32
N PRO A 197 -11.08 -2.90 24.49
CA PRO A 197 -9.61 -2.92 24.60
C PRO A 197 -8.95 -4.22 24.14
N VAL A 198 -9.73 -5.31 23.99
CA VAL A 198 -9.21 -6.62 23.59
C VAL A 198 -8.87 -6.64 22.10
N GLY A 199 -9.79 -6.20 21.24
CA GLY A 199 -9.57 -6.15 19.80
C GLY A 199 -9.40 -7.54 19.18
N LEU A 200 -8.50 -7.65 18.19
CA LEU A 200 -8.22 -8.90 17.48
C LEU A 200 -7.26 -9.78 18.27
N VAL A 201 -7.70 -11.00 18.60
CA VAL A 201 -6.93 -12.00 19.33
C VAL A 201 -6.37 -13.06 18.38
N CYS A 202 -7.19 -13.49 17.42
CA CYS A 202 -6.84 -14.51 16.43
C CYS A 202 -7.07 -13.95 15.01
N GLU A 203 -6.11 -14.15 14.10
CA GLU A 203 -6.32 -13.89 12.66
C GLU A 203 -6.64 -15.19 11.93
N GLN A 204 -7.61 -15.17 11.01
CA GLN A 204 -7.91 -16.34 10.18
C GLN A 204 -6.78 -16.58 9.16
N ILE A 205 -6.36 -17.84 9.01
CA ILE A 205 -5.40 -18.29 8.01
C ILE A 205 -6.15 -18.74 6.76
N VAL A 206 -6.00 -17.97 5.68
CA VAL A 206 -6.57 -18.22 4.36
C VAL A 206 -5.48 -18.77 3.44
N GLU A 207 -5.80 -19.86 2.75
CA GLU A 207 -4.90 -20.52 1.80
C GLU A 207 -4.49 -19.56 0.68
N GLY A 208 -3.20 -19.54 0.33
CA GLY A 208 -2.65 -18.63 -0.68
C GLY A 208 -2.55 -17.16 -0.24
N TYR A 209 -2.99 -16.81 0.97
CA TYR A 209 -2.95 -15.42 1.47
C TYR A 209 -1.98 -15.23 2.65
N ASN A 210 -2.20 -15.89 3.79
CA ASN A 210 -1.44 -15.64 5.03
C ASN A 210 -1.05 -16.93 5.79
N GLU A 211 -0.81 -18.02 5.06
CA GLU A 211 -0.30 -19.29 5.61
C GLU A 211 1.02 -19.14 6.37
N LYS A 212 1.84 -18.16 5.98
CA LYS A 212 3.00 -17.73 6.75
C LYS A 212 2.71 -16.34 7.33
N PRO A 213 3.30 -15.98 8.49
CA PRO A 213 3.22 -14.63 9.01
C PRO A 213 3.57 -13.62 7.91
N ARG A 214 2.64 -12.71 7.64
CA ARG A 214 2.77 -11.73 6.56
C ARG A 214 3.97 -10.83 6.86
N LYS A 215 4.84 -10.69 5.87
CA LYS A 215 5.78 -9.58 5.85
C LYS A 215 5.03 -8.40 5.22
N PRO A 216 5.20 -7.17 5.72
CA PRO A 216 4.75 -6.01 4.98
C PRO A 216 5.19 -6.13 3.54
N LEU A 217 4.30 -5.82 2.61
CA LEU A 217 4.66 -5.58 1.23
C LEU A 217 5.73 -4.50 1.29
N LYS A 218 7.00 -4.89 1.09
CA LYS A 218 8.10 -3.94 0.97
C LYS A 218 7.62 -2.95 -0.06
N GLY A 219 7.58 -1.67 0.32
CA GLY A 219 7.08 -0.61 -0.53
C GLY A 219 7.59 -0.87 -1.93
N GLN A 220 6.68 -1.28 -2.83
CA GLN A 220 7.00 -1.31 -4.23
C GLN A 220 7.20 0.16 -4.54
N THR A 221 8.45 0.62 -4.42
CA THR A 221 8.95 1.91 -4.87
C THR A 221 7.94 3.01 -4.62
N GLY A 222 7.91 3.56 -3.40
CA GLY A 222 6.98 4.62 -3.01
C GLY A 222 6.86 5.64 -4.13
N HIS A 223 5.67 5.71 -4.75
CA HIS A 223 5.37 6.59 -5.88
C HIS A 223 6.58 6.88 -6.79
N GLN A 224 7.18 5.86 -7.40
CA GLN A 224 8.24 6.08 -8.39
C GLN A 224 7.63 6.90 -9.55
N MET A 225 7.87 8.20 -9.53
CA MET A 225 7.42 9.10 -10.59
C MET A 225 8.47 9.09 -11.70
N MET A 226 7.99 9.00 -12.94
CA MET A 226 8.78 9.16 -14.15
C MET A 226 8.18 10.34 -14.91
N LEU A 227 9.00 11.31 -15.29
CA LEU A 227 8.57 12.39 -16.16
C LEU A 227 8.25 11.86 -17.55
N VAL A 228 7.51 12.65 -18.35
CA VAL A 228 7.28 12.33 -19.77
C VAL A 228 8.60 12.17 -20.51
N SER A 229 9.61 12.99 -20.17
CA SER A 229 10.97 12.90 -20.72
C SER A 229 11.65 11.57 -20.39
N ASP A 230 11.44 11.04 -19.19
CA ASP A 230 12.05 9.77 -18.77
C ASP A 230 11.38 8.61 -19.50
N MET A 231 10.06 8.69 -19.71
CA MET A 231 9.30 7.68 -20.45
C MET A 231 9.65 7.65 -21.94
N VAL A 232 10.06 8.77 -22.53
CA VAL A 232 10.55 8.80 -23.93
C VAL A 232 11.75 7.88 -24.12
N LEU A 233 12.62 7.71 -23.10
CA LEU A 233 13.75 6.80 -23.16
C LEU A 233 13.33 5.33 -23.36
N LEU A 234 12.13 4.96 -22.91
CA LEU A 234 11.56 3.62 -23.09
C LEU A 234 10.76 3.51 -24.40
N TRP A 235 10.09 4.59 -24.81
CA TRP A 235 9.17 4.57 -25.96
C TRP A 235 9.86 4.72 -27.31
N ASP A 236 10.94 5.50 -27.35
CA ASP A 236 11.73 5.67 -28.57
C ASP A 236 12.67 4.49 -28.76
N PRO A 237 12.64 3.80 -29.92
CA PRO A 237 13.50 2.64 -30.17
C PRO A 237 14.99 2.96 -30.09
N GLY A 238 15.41 4.19 -30.45
CA GLY A 238 16.81 4.59 -30.41
C GLY A 238 17.33 4.79 -28.98
N PHE A 239 16.53 5.39 -28.10
CA PHE A 239 16.89 5.51 -26.68
C PHE A 239 16.72 4.21 -25.90
N ARG A 240 15.76 3.37 -26.28
CA ARG A 240 15.44 2.13 -25.57
C ARG A 240 16.60 1.14 -25.55
N GLU A 241 17.36 1.04 -26.63
CA GLU A 241 18.55 0.18 -26.70
C GLU A 241 19.57 0.54 -25.61
N HIS A 242 19.87 1.83 -25.43
CA HIS A 242 20.76 2.29 -24.37
C HIS A 242 20.16 2.06 -22.97
N LEU A 243 18.85 2.26 -22.82
CA LEU A 243 18.15 2.03 -21.56
C LEU A 243 18.23 0.56 -21.13
N GLU A 244 18.01 -0.38 -22.05
CA GLU A 244 18.11 -1.83 -21.80
C GLU A 244 19.57 -2.23 -21.50
N ALA A 245 20.55 -1.72 -22.28
CA ALA A 245 21.96 -2.00 -22.04
C ALA A 245 22.45 -1.53 -20.67
N TYR A 246 22.08 -0.32 -20.25
CA TYR A 246 22.46 0.21 -18.93
C TYR A 246 21.70 -0.44 -17.77
N ALA A 247 20.50 -0.98 -18.02
CA ALA A 247 19.76 -1.73 -17.02
C ALA A 247 20.42 -3.10 -16.74
N GLU A 248 21.07 -3.69 -17.73
CA GLU A 248 21.76 -4.98 -17.63
C GLU A 248 23.22 -4.84 -17.16
N ASP A 249 23.91 -3.74 -17.50
CA ASP A 249 25.32 -3.51 -17.19
C ASP A 249 25.56 -2.14 -16.52
N GLU A 250 25.74 -2.16 -15.20
CA GLU A 250 25.99 -0.97 -14.38
C GLU A 250 27.38 -0.35 -14.65
N ASP A 251 28.38 -1.15 -15.03
CA ASP A 251 29.74 -0.66 -15.28
C ASP A 251 29.83 0.05 -16.63
N LEU A 252 29.07 -0.44 -17.63
CA LEU A 252 28.84 0.26 -18.89
C LEU A 252 28.23 1.65 -18.65
N LEU A 253 27.15 1.72 -17.84
CA LEU A 253 26.50 2.99 -17.49
C LEU A 253 27.49 3.96 -16.85
N LYS A 254 28.27 3.53 -15.85
CA LYS A 254 29.25 4.39 -15.17
C LYS A 254 30.28 4.97 -16.14
N ARG A 255 30.80 4.13 -17.05
CA ARG A 255 31.81 4.55 -18.03
C ARG A 255 31.24 5.61 -18.98
N GLU A 256 30.12 5.30 -19.63
CA GLU A 256 29.55 6.17 -20.67
C GLU A 256 28.93 7.43 -20.07
N PHE A 257 28.32 7.35 -18.88
CA PHE A 257 27.89 8.52 -18.13
C PHE A 257 29.08 9.42 -17.77
N GLY A 258 30.19 8.83 -17.31
CA GLY A 258 31.41 9.59 -16.99
C GLY A 258 31.97 10.34 -18.19
N GLU A 259 32.03 9.70 -19.37
CA GLU A 259 32.45 10.32 -20.62
C GLU A 259 31.49 11.43 -21.08
N ALA A 260 30.19 11.18 -21.03
CA ALA A 260 29.16 12.15 -21.41
C ALA A 260 29.15 13.36 -20.48
N PHE A 261 29.24 13.14 -19.17
CA PHE A 261 29.26 14.20 -18.16
C PHE A 261 30.54 15.03 -18.25
N LYS A 262 31.70 14.39 -18.45
CA LYS A 262 32.96 15.11 -18.72
C LYS A 262 32.80 16.03 -19.92
N LYS A 263 32.35 15.50 -21.05
CA LYS A 263 32.11 16.28 -22.27
C LYS A 263 31.16 17.45 -22.01
N LEU A 264 30.06 17.21 -21.31
CA LEU A 264 29.07 18.23 -20.94
C LEU A 264 29.72 19.39 -20.16
N THR A 265 30.55 19.07 -19.16
CA THR A 265 31.21 20.09 -18.33
C THR A 265 32.36 20.84 -19.03
N GLU A 266 32.90 20.28 -20.12
CA GLU A 266 33.99 20.88 -20.89
C GLU A 266 33.49 21.69 -22.11
N LEU A 267 32.17 21.71 -22.36
CA LEU A 267 31.58 22.52 -23.43
C LEU A 267 31.88 24.00 -23.23
N GLY A 268 32.51 24.63 -24.23
CA GLY A 268 32.88 26.05 -24.19
C GLY A 268 34.22 26.34 -23.51
N CYS A 269 34.91 25.33 -22.97
CA CYS A 269 36.24 25.49 -22.38
C CYS A 269 37.33 25.34 -23.45
N PRO A 270 38.13 26.39 -23.75
CA PRO A 270 39.16 26.33 -24.79
C PRO A 270 40.30 25.35 -24.48
N TRP A 271 40.53 25.02 -23.21
CA TRP A 271 41.57 24.07 -22.77
C TRP A 271 41.15 22.59 -22.87
N SER A 272 39.88 22.30 -23.16
CA SER A 272 39.37 20.92 -23.29
C SER A 272 40.00 20.16 -24.47
N LYS A 273 40.51 20.88 -25.48
CA LYS A 273 41.17 20.30 -26.66
C LYS A 273 42.61 19.83 -26.37
N ASP A 274 43.24 20.41 -25.35
CA ASP A 274 44.68 20.27 -25.11
C ASP A 274 45.00 19.61 -23.75
N ALA A 275 43.99 19.31 -22.93
CA ALA A 275 44.19 18.64 -21.66
C ALA A 275 44.42 17.13 -21.87
N PRO A 276 45.58 16.57 -21.48
CA PRO A 276 45.78 15.13 -21.52
C PRO A 276 44.73 14.47 -20.61
N GLY A 277 43.98 13.51 -21.18
CA GLY A 277 42.92 12.81 -20.45
C GLY A 277 43.46 12.09 -19.21
N PRO A 278 42.59 11.78 -18.23
CA PRO A 278 42.99 11.23 -16.93
C PRO A 278 43.65 9.84 -16.97
N ALA A 279 43.75 9.20 -18.15
CA ALA A 279 44.36 7.88 -18.32
C ALA A 279 45.87 7.91 -18.63
N THR A 280 46.46 9.06 -18.93
CA THR A 280 47.90 9.19 -19.14
C THR A 280 48.46 10.19 -18.15
N GLY A 281 49.37 9.72 -17.30
CA GLY A 281 49.89 10.40 -16.13
C GLY A 281 50.10 11.90 -16.32
N CYS A 282 49.66 12.63 -15.30
CA CYS A 282 49.76 14.07 -15.13
C CYS A 282 51.13 14.60 -15.59
N ALA A 283 51.22 15.09 -16.83
CA ALA A 283 52.32 15.91 -17.29
C ALA A 283 51.97 17.36 -16.99
N ALA A 284 52.80 17.97 -16.14
CA ALA A 284 52.64 19.30 -15.58
C ALA A 284 52.11 20.33 -16.58
N VAL A 285 50.88 20.79 -16.37
CA VAL A 285 50.38 22.02 -16.99
C VAL A 285 51.14 23.16 -16.32
N THR A 286 52.03 23.80 -17.07
CA THR A 286 52.75 25.00 -16.65
C THR A 286 51.76 26.07 -16.22
N ALA A 287 51.90 26.51 -14.97
CA ALA A 287 51.08 27.55 -14.36
C ALA A 287 51.15 28.85 -15.18
N GLY A 288 50.04 29.22 -15.81
CA GLY A 288 49.93 30.53 -16.44
C GLY A 288 48.91 30.59 -17.56
N ARG A 289 47.62 30.58 -17.20
CA ARG A 289 46.48 31.27 -17.85
C ARG A 289 45.17 30.58 -17.49
N CYS A 290 44.71 30.78 -16.25
CA CYS A 290 43.30 30.63 -15.94
C CYS A 290 42.68 32.05 -16.02
N PRO A 291 41.79 32.35 -16.98
CA PRO A 291 41.28 33.72 -17.18
C PRO A 291 40.15 34.12 -16.21
N PHE A 292 39.83 33.29 -15.21
CA PHE A 292 38.76 33.53 -14.25
C PHE A 292 39.22 33.96 -12.85
N VAL A 293 40.47 34.39 -12.72
CA VAL A 293 40.94 35.11 -11.55
C VAL A 293 41.54 36.44 -12.01
N GLN A 294 40.68 37.45 -12.14
CA GLN A 294 41.02 38.86 -12.05
C GLN A 294 40.03 39.53 -11.10
#